data_AF-A0A1V2QWT5-F1
#
_entry.id   AF-A0A1V2QWT5-F1
#
_cell.length_a   1.000
_cell.length_b   1.000
_cell.length_c   1.000
_cell.angle_alpha   90.00
_cell.angle_beta   90.00
_cell.angle_gamma   90.00
#
_symmetry.space_group_name_H-M   'P 1'
#
loop_
_entity.id
_entity.type
_entity.pdbx_description
1 polymer ?
#
loop_
_entity_poly.entity_id
_entity_poly.type
_entity_poly.pdbx_seq_one_letter_code
_entity_poly.pdbx_strand_id
1 'polypeptide(L)'
;MRDIDLSVSSAAHLSRIAACAEAVEVPAFAHLKVDTGLHRNGACPADWPQLAEAAAEFERRGLVHVRGIWSHLIHPDDPGHPATAVQVRAFETAVRQARRAGLVPLEKSSLLVKRHVCTR
;
A
#
# COMPACT_ATOMS: atom_id res chain seq x y z
N MET A 1 -6.89 22.96 2.10
CA MET A 1 -7.10 21.51 2.34
C MET A 1 -5.74 20.91 2.68
N ARG A 2 -5.58 20.20 3.80
CA ARG A 2 -4.28 19.58 4.14
C ARG A 2 -4.15 18.30 3.31
N ASP A 3 -3.09 18.20 2.49
CA ASP A 3 -2.78 17.04 1.65
C ASP A 3 -2.23 15.92 2.54
N ILE A 4 -3.13 15.19 3.22
CA ILE A 4 -2.80 14.07 4.11
C ILE A 4 -3.26 12.78 3.45
N ASP A 5 -2.30 11.87 3.25
CA ASP A 5 -2.56 10.53 2.75
C ASP A 5 -2.65 9.54 3.94
N LEU A 6 -3.67 8.68 3.93
CA LEU A 6 -3.90 7.68 4.97
C LEU A 6 -3.27 6.34 4.58
N SER A 7 -2.44 5.77 5.46
CA SER A 7 -1.97 4.40 5.27
C SER A 7 -3.03 3.41 5.76
N VAL A 8 -3.47 2.51 4.87
CA VAL A 8 -4.56 1.56 5.16
C VAL A 8 -4.05 0.12 5.04
N SER A 9 -4.47 -0.75 5.97
CA SER A 9 -4.00 -2.14 6.07
C SER A 9 -5.12 -3.17 6.22
N SER A 10 -6.39 -2.75 6.13
CA SER A 10 -7.53 -3.67 6.17
C SER A 10 -8.74 -3.08 5.46
N ALA A 11 -9.55 -3.95 4.85
CA ALA A 11 -10.77 -3.53 4.14
C ALA A 11 -11.75 -2.82 5.10
N ALA A 12 -11.88 -3.30 6.33
CA ALA A 12 -12.74 -2.68 7.34
C ALA A 12 -12.33 -1.24 7.68
N HIS A 13 -11.02 -0.96 7.79
CA HIS A 13 -10.54 0.42 8.00
C HIS A 13 -10.81 1.27 6.77
N LEU A 14 -10.61 0.73 5.56
CA LEU A 14 -10.91 1.43 4.32
C LEU A 14 -12.38 1.81 4.20
N SER A 15 -13.30 0.91 4.53
CA SER A 15 -14.74 1.17 4.49
C SER A 15 -15.14 2.30 5.43
N ARG A 16 -14.52 2.40 6.61
CA ARG A 16 -14.75 3.52 7.54
C ARG A 16 -14.25 4.85 6.96
N ILE A 17 -13.09 4.85 6.31
CA ILE A 17 -12.56 6.03 5.63
C ILE A 17 -13.51 6.46 4.50
N ALA A 18 -13.97 5.52 3.68
CA ALA A 18 -14.90 5.79 2.59
C ALA A 18 -16.25 6.34 3.09
N ALA A 19 -16.79 5.79 4.19
CA ALA A 19 -18.01 6.31 4.81
C ALA A 19 -17.84 7.75 5.33
N CYS A 20 -16.68 8.08 5.91
CA CYS A 20 -16.38 9.45 6.29
C CYS A 20 -16.25 10.36 5.07
N ALA A 21 -15.53 9.92 4.03
CA ALA A 21 -15.37 10.67 2.79
C ALA A 21 -16.72 11.01 2.13
N GLU A 22 -17.64 10.04 2.12
CA GLU A 22 -19.01 10.21 1.65
C GLU A 22 -19.77 11.23 2.51
N ALA A 23 -19.71 11.12 3.84
CA ALA A 23 -20.41 12.01 4.76
C ALA A 23 -19.92 13.47 4.73
N VAL A 24 -18.66 13.71 4.38
CA VAL A 24 -18.07 15.06 4.29
C VAL A 24 -17.91 15.56 2.85
N GLU A 25 -18.37 14.79 1.87
CA GLU A 25 -18.27 15.09 0.43
C GLU A 25 -16.84 15.41 -0.04
N VAL A 26 -15.86 14.73 0.55
CA VAL A 26 -14.44 14.93 0.28
C VAL A 26 -13.76 13.57 0.10
N PRO A 27 -13.15 13.28 -1.06
CA PRO A 27 -12.46 12.02 -1.27
C PRO A 27 -11.23 11.90 -0.36
N ALA A 28 -10.99 10.70 0.15
CA ALA A 28 -9.78 10.40 0.93
C ALA A 28 -8.64 9.95 0.01
N PHE A 29 -7.41 10.31 0.33
CA PHE A 29 -6.22 9.78 -0.34
C PHE A 29 -5.63 8.64 0.49
N ALA A 30 -5.37 7.49 -0.14
CA ALA A 30 -4.94 6.29 0.55
C ALA A 30 -3.66 5.68 -0.03
N HIS A 31 -2.81 5.19 0.86
CA HIS A 31 -1.70 4.30 0.55
C HIS A 31 -2.00 2.92 1.13
N LEU A 32 -2.08 1.90 0.30
CA LEU A 32 -2.35 0.54 0.75
C LEU A 32 -1.05 -0.11 1.24
N LYS A 33 -1.05 -0.62 2.47
CA LYS A 33 0.10 -1.31 3.04
C LYS A 33 -0.12 -2.81 2.99
N VAL A 34 0.81 -3.53 2.36
CA VAL A 34 0.85 -4.99 2.35
C VAL A 34 1.92 -5.48 3.33
N ASP A 35 1.62 -6.53 4.09
CA ASP A 35 2.61 -7.26 4.87
C ASP A 35 3.33 -8.29 3.99
N THR A 36 4.66 -8.17 3.92
CA THR A 36 5.53 -9.05 3.13
C THR A 36 6.41 -9.94 4.02
N GLY A 37 6.14 -9.98 5.34
CA GLY A 37 6.84 -10.83 6.31
C GLY A 37 7.33 -10.11 7.57
N LEU A 38 7.03 -8.82 7.74
CA LEU A 38 7.41 -8.10 8.96
C LEU A 38 6.40 -8.33 10.10
N HIS A 39 5.15 -8.69 9.78
CA HIS A 39 4.12 -9.06 10.75
C HIS A 39 3.85 -8.00 11.84
N ARG A 40 4.03 -6.73 11.49
CA ARG A 40 3.78 -5.59 12.37
C ARG A 40 2.53 -4.80 11.99
N ASN A 41 2.37 -4.55 10.69
CA ASN A 41 1.28 -3.78 10.09
C ASN A 41 1.25 -4.10 8.59
N GLY A 42 0.11 -3.87 7.95
CA GLY A 42 -0.13 -4.23 6.55
C GLY A 42 -1.12 -5.38 6.45
N ALA A 43 -1.86 -5.44 5.34
CA ALA A 43 -2.73 -6.57 5.07
C ALA A 43 -1.89 -7.81 4.80
N CYS A 44 -2.19 -8.90 5.49
CA CYS A 44 -1.52 -10.17 5.25
C CYS A 44 -1.90 -10.72 3.86
N PRO A 45 -1.16 -11.69 3.30
CA PRO A 45 -1.44 -12.23 1.97
C PRO A 45 -2.86 -12.77 1.79
N ALA A 46 -3.50 -13.27 2.85
CA ALA A 46 -4.87 -13.77 2.82
C ALA A 46 -5.90 -12.64 2.73
N ASP A 47 -5.65 -11.50 3.38
CA ASP A 47 -6.58 -10.36 3.43
C ASP A 47 -6.34 -9.36 2.28
N TRP A 48 -5.16 -9.41 1.66
CA TRP A 48 -4.77 -8.46 0.62
C TRP A 48 -5.74 -8.40 -0.57
N PRO A 49 -6.23 -9.52 -1.15
CA PRO A 49 -7.19 -9.48 -2.25
C PRO A 49 -8.45 -8.70 -1.88
N GLN A 50 -9.00 -8.94 -0.69
CA GLN A 50 -10.20 -8.24 -0.21
C GLN A 50 -9.96 -6.73 -0.05
N LEU A 51 -8.81 -6.32 0.48
CA LEU A 51 -8.45 -4.91 0.59
C LEU A 51 -8.33 -4.26 -0.79
N ALA A 52 -7.67 -4.92 -1.74
CA ALA A 52 -7.48 -4.40 -3.09
C ALA A 52 -8.81 -4.25 -3.85
N GLU A 53 -9.72 -5.21 -3.72
CA GLU A 53 -11.06 -5.18 -4.32
C GLU A 53 -11.91 -4.04 -3.75
N ALA A 54 -11.95 -3.90 -2.42
CA ALA A 54 -12.64 -2.81 -1.75
C ALA A 54 -12.09 -1.45 -2.16
N ALA A 55 -10.77 -1.33 -2.28
CA ALA A 55 -10.14 -0.08 -2.71
C ALA A 55 -10.50 0.29 -4.14
N ALA A 56 -10.51 -0.67 -5.05
CA ALA A 56 -10.92 -0.43 -6.43
C ALA A 56 -12.40 -0.02 -6.51
N GLU A 57 -13.26 -0.60 -5.68
CA GLU A 57 -14.67 -0.22 -5.60
C GLU A 57 -14.85 1.23 -5.12
N PHE A 58 -14.19 1.60 -4.03
CA PHE A 58 -14.28 2.96 -3.51
C PHE A 58 -13.64 4.01 -4.43
N GLU A 59 -12.63 3.61 -5.22
CA GLU A 59 -12.05 4.48 -6.25
C GLU A 59 -13.01 4.71 -7.42
N ARG A 60 -13.71 3.67 -7.89
CA ARG A 60 -14.78 3.83 -8.89
C ARG A 60 -15.93 4.71 -8.40
N ARG A 61 -16.23 4.69 -7.10
CA ARG A 61 -17.24 5.55 -6.47
C ARG A 61 -16.75 6.98 -6.20
N GLY A 62 -15.46 7.28 -6.43
CA GLY A 62 -14.87 8.58 -6.14
C GLY A 62 -14.73 8.91 -4.65
N LEU A 63 -14.80 7.91 -3.77
CA LEU A 63 -14.69 8.11 -2.31
C LEU A 63 -13.25 8.01 -1.81
N VAL A 64 -12.42 7.22 -2.50
CA VAL A 64 -11.02 7.03 -2.16
C VAL A 64 -10.18 7.12 -3.42
N HIS A 65 -9.01 7.76 -3.35
CA HIS A 65 -8.00 7.72 -4.39
C HIS A 65 -6.77 6.97 -3.88
N VAL A 66 -6.46 5.82 -4.50
CA VAL A 66 -5.29 5.03 -4.14
C VAL A 66 -4.04 5.64 -4.78
N ARG A 67 -3.24 6.33 -3.98
CA ARG A 67 -2.00 6.97 -4.44
C ARG A 67 -0.80 6.04 -4.46
N GLY A 68 -0.83 4.91 -3.78
CA GLY A 68 0.29 3.97 -3.81
C GLY A 68 0.07 2.69 -3.00
N ILE A 69 0.97 1.73 -3.23
CA ILE A 69 1.07 0.49 -2.47
C ILE A 69 2.48 0.41 -1.87
N TRP A 70 2.62 -0.03 -0.63
CA TRP A 70 3.92 -0.08 0.04
C TRP A 70 4.02 -1.21 1.06
N SER A 71 5.26 -1.56 1.45
CA SER A 71 5.57 -2.49 2.53
C SER A 71 6.80 -2.03 3.31
N HIS A 72 7.12 -2.70 4.42
CA HIS A 72 8.35 -2.46 5.18
C HIS A 72 9.33 -3.61 4.98
N LEU A 73 10.61 -3.30 4.81
CA LEU A 73 11.68 -4.29 4.84
C LEU A 73 11.93 -4.76 6.28
N ILE A 74 12.24 -6.05 6.42
CA ILE A 74 12.68 -6.66 7.69
C ILE A 74 14.10 -6.19 8.00
N HIS A 75 14.98 -6.17 6.98
CA HIS A 75 16.38 -5.76 7.07
C HIS A 75 16.65 -4.55 6.16
N PRO A 76 16.22 -3.33 6.55
CA PRO A 76 16.38 -2.14 5.71
C PRO A 76 17.85 -1.72 5.52
N ASP A 77 18.73 -2.06 6.47
CA ASP A 77 20.15 -1.68 6.45
C ASP A 77 21.06 -2.74 5.81
N ASP A 78 20.51 -3.90 5.43
CA ASP A 78 21.22 -4.98 4.72
C ASP A 78 20.48 -5.34 3.43
N PRO A 79 20.76 -4.64 2.32
CA PRO A 79 20.14 -4.93 1.02
C PRO A 79 20.46 -6.32 0.48
N GLY A 80 21.55 -6.95 0.93
CA GLY A 80 21.98 -8.29 0.50
C GLY A 80 21.27 -9.43 1.24
N HIS A 81 20.51 -9.11 2.29
CA HIS A 81 19.85 -10.12 3.11
C HIS A 81 18.88 -10.97 2.27
N PRO A 82 18.92 -12.32 2.35
CA PRO A 82 18.06 -13.20 1.54
C PRO A 82 16.56 -12.92 1.67
N ALA A 83 16.11 -12.46 2.85
CA ALA A 83 14.72 -12.08 3.08
C ALA A 83 14.26 -10.92 2.18
N THR A 84 15.15 -9.99 1.82
CA THR A 84 14.83 -8.83 0.96
C THR A 84 14.29 -9.28 -0.40
N ALA A 85 14.93 -10.28 -1.03
CA ALA A 85 14.47 -10.80 -2.31
C ALA A 85 13.09 -11.50 -2.20
N VAL A 86 12.81 -12.16 -1.07
CA VAL A 86 11.49 -12.76 -0.79
C VAL A 86 10.43 -11.68 -0.62
N GLN A 87 10.73 -10.62 0.15
CA GLN A 87 9.81 -9.50 0.36
C GLN A 87 9.49 -8.75 -0.94
N VAL A 88 10.49 -8.53 -1.80
CA VAL A 88 10.29 -7.89 -3.12
C VAL A 88 9.34 -8.72 -4.00
N ARG A 89 9.53 -10.04 -4.09
CA ARG A 89 8.62 -10.90 -4.88
C ARG A 89 7.19 -10.92 -4.33
N ALA A 90 7.04 -10.91 -3.01
CA ALA A 90 5.73 -10.82 -2.36
C ALA A 90 5.06 -9.48 -2.66
N PHE A 91 5.81 -8.38 -2.57
CA PHE A 91 5.34 -7.03 -2.90
C PHE A 91 4.89 -6.91 -4.36
N GLU A 92 5.70 -7.38 -5.31
CA GLU A 92 5.33 -7.36 -6.75
C GLU A 92 4.08 -8.19 -7.03
N THR A 93 3.90 -9.31 -6.31
CA THR A 93 2.67 -10.12 -6.41
C THR A 93 1.45 -9.33 -5.93
N ALA A 94 1.57 -8.63 -4.80
CA ALA A 94 0.52 -7.79 -4.26
C ALA A 94 0.15 -6.64 -5.23
N VAL A 95 1.15 -6.00 -5.85
CA VAL A 95 0.93 -4.96 -6.87
C VAL A 95 0.20 -5.51 -8.10
N ARG A 96 0.58 -6.71 -8.59
CA ARG A 96 -0.14 -7.37 -9.70
C ARG A 96 -1.60 -7.68 -9.34
N GLN A 97 -1.86 -8.12 -8.11
CA GLN A 97 -3.23 -8.37 -7.64
C GLN A 97 -4.06 -7.08 -7.58
N ALA A 98 -3.49 -5.98 -7.08
CA ALA A 98 -4.15 -4.67 -7.07
C ALA A 98 -4.46 -4.16 -8.49
N ARG A 99 -3.52 -4.30 -9.42
CA ARG A 99 -3.74 -3.95 -10.84
C ARG A 99 -4.88 -4.78 -11.45
N ARG A 100 -4.95 -6.08 -11.13
CA ARG A 100 -6.06 -6.95 -11.58
C ARG A 100 -7.42 -6.53 -11.01
N ALA A 101 -7.45 -5.97 -9.80
CA ALA A 101 -8.66 -5.42 -9.21
C ALA A 101 -9.10 -4.09 -9.87
N GLY A 102 -8.29 -3.51 -10.76
CA GLY A 102 -8.58 -2.27 -11.48
C GLY A 102 -7.93 -1.03 -10.88
N LEU A 103 -7.06 -1.18 -9.87
CA LEU A 103 -6.29 -0.06 -9.34
C LEU A 103 -5.17 0.33 -10.31
N VAL A 104 -4.90 1.63 -10.42
CA VAL A 104 -3.73 2.16 -11.13
C VAL A 104 -2.91 3.02 -10.16
N PRO A 105 -2.30 2.41 -9.11
CA PRO A 105 -1.58 3.17 -8.10
C PRO A 105 -0.39 3.87 -8.74
N LEU A 106 -0.06 5.09 -8.29
CA LEU A 106 1.24 5.66 -8.61
C LEU A 106 2.31 4.74 -7.99
N GLU A 107 3.19 4.20 -8.83
CA GLU A 107 4.36 3.45 -8.37
C GLU A 107 5.37 4.41 -7.78
N LYS A 108 5.12 4.90 -6.55
CA LYS A 108 6.20 5.44 -5.73
C LYS A 108 6.95 4.27 -5.12
N SER A 109 7.86 3.69 -5.91
CA SER A 109 8.91 2.81 -5.40
C SER A 109 9.80 3.63 -4.45
N SER A 110 9.37 3.79 -3.21
CA SER A 110 10.29 4.01 -2.10
C SER A 110 10.99 2.69 -1.72
N LEU A 111 11.45 1.94 -2.74
CA LEU A 111 12.76 1.31 -2.69
C LEU A 111 13.85 2.41 -2.68
N LEU A 112 13.67 3.41 -1.81
CA LEU A 112 14.75 4.01 -1.08
C LEU A 112 15.20 2.96 -0.07
N VAL A 113 15.82 1.88 -0.57
CA VAL A 113 17.14 1.57 -0.03
C VAL A 113 17.84 2.91 -0.16
N LYS A 114 18.08 3.61 0.96
CA LYS A 114 18.98 4.75 0.94
C LYS A 114 20.28 4.19 0.36
N ARG A 115 20.47 4.31 -0.97
CA ARG A 115 21.78 4.26 -1.57
C ARG A 115 22.46 5.46 -0.94
N HIS A 116 23.04 5.24 0.23
CA HIS A 116 24.17 6.03 0.70
C HIS A 116 25.26 5.75 -0.34
N VAL A 117 25.20 6.49 -1.45
CA VAL A 117 26.40 6.86 -2.16
C VAL A 117 27.07 7.85 -1.22
N CYS A 118 27.78 7.31 -0.24
CA CYS A 118 28.81 8.05 0.47
C CYS A 118 30.01 8.07 -0.49
N THR A 119 29.97 8.95 -1.48
CA THR A 119 31.18 9.43 -2.14
C THR A 119 31.76 10.52 -1.26
N ARG A 120 32.81 10.17 -0.52
CA ARG A 120 33.98 11.02 -0.35
C ARG A 120 35.19 10.23 -0.80
#